data_AF-S4PB90-F1
#
_entry.id   AF-S4PB90-F1
#
_cell.length_a   1.000
_cell.length_b   1.000
_cell.length_c   1.000
_cell.angle_alpha   90.00
_cell.angle_beta   90.00
_cell.angle_gamma   90.00
#
_symmetry.space_group_name_H-M   'P 1'
#
loop_
_entity.id
_entity.type
_entity.pdbx_description
1 polymer ?
#
loop_
_entity_poly.entity_id
_entity_poly.type
_entity_poly.pdbx_seq_one_letter_code
_entity_poly.pdbx_strand_id
1 'polypeptide(L)' 'MISGRSLPSFPPYDVSPRAGGFIDGRFMTGIQPQEFFFHCMAGREGLIDTAVKTSRSGYLQRCLIKHLEGLSVA' A
#
# COMPACT_ATOMS: atom_id res chain seq x y z
N MET A 1 10.09 14.11 5.93
CA MET A 1 9.58 15.49 6.16
C MET A 1 10.61 16.50 5.65
N ILE A 2 10.23 17.77 5.42
CA ILE A 2 11.16 18.84 4.98
C ILE A 2 12.36 18.96 5.95
N SER A 3 12.17 18.61 7.22
CA SER A 3 13.20 18.54 8.26
C SER A 3 14.23 17.40 8.11
N GLY A 4 14.15 16.57 7.07
CA GLY A 4 15.03 15.42 6.88
C GLY A 4 14.74 14.23 7.81
N ARG A 5 13.64 14.27 8.57
CA ARG A 5 13.21 13.19 9.48
C ARG A 5 12.11 12.33 8.85
N SER A 6 12.15 11.03 9.11
CA SER A 6 11.06 10.10 8.78
C SER A 6 9.94 10.16 9.83
N LEU A 7 10.29 10.12 11.12
CA LEU A 7 9.39 10.37 12.25
C LEU A 7 10.00 11.38 13.23
N PRO A 8 9.19 12.06 14.07
CA PRO A 8 9.69 12.99 15.08
C PRO A 8 10.67 12.37 16.08
N SER A 9 10.57 11.06 16.30
CA SER A 9 11.44 10.29 17.19
C SER A 9 12.83 10.00 16.63
N PHE A 10 13.06 10.19 15.33
CA PHE A 10 14.36 9.98 14.70
C PHE A 10 15.13 11.31 14.54
N PRO A 11 16.47 11.28 14.63
CA PRO A 11 17.28 12.43 14.25
C PRO A 11 17.14 12.72 12.75
N PRO A 12 17.41 13.98 12.34
CA PRO A 12 17.40 14.33 10.92
C PRO A 12 18.50 13.56 10.18
N TYR A 13 18.17 13.04 8.99
CA TYR A 13 19.08 12.28 8.12
C TYR A 13 19.64 10.99 8.74
N ASP A 14 18.87 10.35 9.62
CA ASP A 14 19.21 9.04 10.15
C ASP A 14 19.29 7.99 9.04
N VAL A 15 20.45 7.35 8.89
CA VAL A 15 20.74 6.31 7.87
C VAL A 15 20.40 4.91 8.35
N SER A 16 19.93 4.75 9.58
CA SER A 16 19.56 3.46 10.11
C SER A 16 18.38 2.85 9.33
N PRO A 17 18.36 1.52 9.12
CA PRO A 17 17.27 0.87 8.39
C PRO A 17 15.92 1.08 9.09
N ARG A 18 15.91 1.16 10.43
CA ARG A 18 14.70 1.42 11.23
C ARG A 18 14.11 2.80 10.94
N ALA A 19 14.94 3.84 10.80
CA ALA A 19 14.47 5.16 10.39
C ALA A 19 13.90 5.15 8.96
N GLY A 20 14.36 4.24 8.11
CA GLY A 20 13.82 3.98 6.77
C GLY A 20 12.57 3.10 6.72
N GLY A 21 12.05 2.62 7.86
CA GLY A 21 10.85 1.79 7.92
C GLY A 21 11.10 0.28 7.93
N PHE A 22 12.34 -0.18 8.11
CA PHE A 22 12.61 -1.59 8.37
C PHE A 22 12.11 -1.99 9.76
N ILE A 23 11.27 -3.03 9.81
CA ILE A 23 10.68 -3.57 11.04
C ILE A 23 11.37 -4.89 11.36
N ASP A 24 12.16 -4.92 12.44
CA ASP A 24 12.82 -6.13 12.97
C ASP A 24 11.94 -6.85 14.02
N GLY A 25 10.99 -6.14 14.62
CA GLY A 25 9.97 -6.69 15.51
C GLY A 25 9.02 -7.68 14.80
N ARG A 26 8.46 -8.61 15.58
CA ARG A 26 7.49 -9.60 15.10
C ARG A 26 6.19 -9.49 15.87
N PHE A 27 5.07 -9.76 15.22
CA PHE A 27 3.74 -9.63 15.84
C PHE A 27 3.59 -10.41 17.15
N MET A 28 4.20 -11.59 17.25
CA MET A 28 4.13 -12.43 18.45
C MET A 28 4.77 -11.78 19.69
N THR A 29 5.87 -11.03 19.51
CA THR A 29 6.59 -10.37 20.61
C THR A 29 6.24 -8.89 20.74
N GLY A 30 5.35 -8.40 19.87
CA GLY A 30 5.08 -6.98 19.70
C GLY A 30 6.10 -6.28 18.79
N ILE A 31 5.67 -5.12 18.31
CA ILE A 31 6.42 -4.21 17.42
C ILE A 31 6.52 -2.84 18.09
N GLN A 32 7.63 -2.15 17.89
CA GLN A 32 7.86 -0.85 18.52
C GLN A 32 6.89 0.20 17.96
N PRO A 33 6.57 1.29 18.69
CA PRO A 33 5.62 2.29 18.22
C PRO A 33 5.97 2.92 16.86
N GLN A 34 7.26 3.14 16.58
CA GLN A 34 7.74 3.66 15.29
C GLN A 34 7.47 2.66 14.16
N GLU A 35 7.76 1.39 14.40
CA GLU A 35 7.53 0.29 13.45
C GLU A 35 6.04 0.08 13.20
N PHE A 36 5.21 0.14 14.24
CA PHE A 36 3.76 0.05 14.11
C PHE A 36 3.20 1.16 13.22
N PHE A 37 3.72 2.38 13.36
CA PHE A 37 3.30 3.49 12.51
C PHE A 37 3.67 3.25 11.03
N PHE A 38 4.89 2.80 10.74
CA PHE A 38 5.28 2.42 9.38
C PHE A 38 4.46 1.23 8.85
N HIS A 39 4.13 0.26 9.70
CA HIS A 39 3.25 -0.85 9.34
C HIS A 39 1.85 -0.36 8.94
N CYS A 40 1.28 0.59 9.70
CA CYS A 40 -0.01 1.21 9.35
C CYS A 40 0.04 1.99 8.03
N MET A 41 1.17 2.63 7.70
CA MET A 41 1.35 3.30 6.40
C MET A 41 1.23 2.30 5.25
N ALA A 42 1.95 1.18 5.32
CA ALA A 42 1.90 0.12 4.31
C ALA A 42 0.50 -0.51 4.20
N GLY A 43 -0.15 -0.78 5.34
CA GLY A 43 -1.52 -1.30 5.35
C GLY A 43 -2.53 -0.35 4.69
N ARG A 44 -2.39 0.95 4.94
CA ARG A 44 -3.26 1.97 4.34
C ARG A 44 -3.09 2.07 2.83
N GLU A 45 -1.87 1.94 2.32
CA GLU A 45 -1.60 1.93 0.87
C GLU A 45 -2.40 0.82 0.17
N GLY A 46 -2.37 -0.41 0.70
CA GLY A 46 -3.12 -1.54 0.13
C GLY A 46 -4.64 -1.35 0.15
N LEU A 47 -5.18 -0.75 1.22
CA LEU A 47 -6.61 -0.42 1.29
C LEU A 47 -7.01 0.63 0.25
N ILE A 48 -6.20 1.66 0.06
CA ILE A 48 -6.42 2.69 -0.95
C ILE A 48 -6.34 2.09 -2.35
N ASP A 49 -5.35 1.22 -2.58
CA ASP A 49 -5.16 0.58 -3.87
C ASP A 49 -6.39 -0.23 -4.29
N THR A 50 -6.91 -1.01 -3.35
CA THR A 50 -8.14 -1.77 -3.53
C THR A 50 -9.33 -0.84 -3.77
N ALA A 51 -9.47 0.22 -2.98
CA ALA A 51 -10.57 1.17 -3.12
C ALA A 51 -10.60 1.87 -4.49
N VAL A 52 -9.44 2.20 -5.06
CA VAL A 52 -9.36 2.95 -6.32
C VAL A 52 -9.32 2.04 -7.54
N LYS A 53 -8.49 0.98 -7.52
CA LYS A 53 -8.26 0.15 -8.71
C LYS A 53 -9.40 -0.82 -9.03
N THR A 54 -10.29 -1.10 -8.09
CA THR A 54 -11.51 -1.92 -8.34
C THR A 54 -12.35 -1.40 -9.51
N SER A 55 -12.44 -0.09 -9.69
CA SER A 55 -13.21 0.54 -10.76
C SER A 55 -12.58 0.39 -12.17
N ARG A 56 -11.29 0.06 -12.26
CA ARG A 56 -10.52 0.23 -13.49
C ARG A 56 -10.84 -0.79 -14.59
N SER A 57 -11.21 -2.01 -14.20
CA SER A 57 -11.55 -3.08 -15.15
C SER A 57 -13.03 -3.14 -15.50
N GLY A 58 -13.92 -2.55 -14.68
CA GLY A 58 -15.37 -2.72 -14.83
C GLY A 58 -15.92 -2.15 -16.14
N TYR A 59 -15.54 -0.93 -16.51
CA TYR A 59 -16.01 -0.33 -17.77
C TYR A 59 -15.43 -1.03 -19.00
N LEU A 60 -14.14 -1.42 -18.94
CA LEU A 60 -13.51 -2.21 -20.00
C LEU A 60 -14.24 -3.55 -20.22
N GLN A 61 -14.53 -4.26 -19.12
CA GLN A 61 -15.29 -5.51 -19.16
C GLN A 61 -16.68 -5.30 -19.78
N ARG A 62 -17.39 -4.22 -19.41
CA ARG A 62 -18.69 -3.88 -20.01
C ARG A 62 -18.59 -3.69 -21.52
N CYS A 63 -17.59 -2.94 -21.99
CA CYS A 63 -17.38 -2.70 -23.42
C CYS A 63 -17.09 -4.01 -24.17
N LEU A 64 -16.20 -4.85 -23.64
CA LEU A 64 -15.86 -6.14 -24.26
C LEU A 64 -17.09 -7.07 -24.33
N ILE A 65 -17.82 -7.24 -23.22
CA ILE A 65 -19.00 -8.11 -23.19
C ILE A 65 -20.05 -7.64 -24.19
N LYS A 66 -20.34 -6.33 -24.25
CA LYS A 66 -21.37 -5.80 -25.15
C LYS A 66 -21.04 -5.96 -26.63
N HIS A 67 -19.78 -5.87 -27.01
CA HIS A 67 -19.39 -6.09 -28.42
C HIS A 67 -19.34 -7.57 -28.80
N LEU A 68 -19.09 -8.47 -27.84
CA LEU A 68 -18.89 -9.89 -28.09
C LEU A 68 -20.14 -10.75 -27.80
N GLU A 69 -21.26 -10.15 -27.35
CA GLU A 69 -22.44 -10.91 -26.87
C GLU A 69 -23.12 -11.77 -27.95
N GLY A 70 -22.94 -11.45 -29.24
CA GLY A 70 -23.51 -12.21 -30.36
C GLY A 70 -22.58 -13.26 -30.98
N LEU A 71 -21.35 -13.41 -30.48
CA LEU A 71 -20.42 -14.41 -31.01
C LEU A 71 -20.90 -15.82 -30.65
N SER A 72 -21.06 -16.66 -31.66
CA SER A 72 -21.35 -18.09 -31.53
C SER A 72 -20.47 -18.87 -32.51
N VAL A 73 -20.18 -20.12 -32.16
CA VAL A 73 -19.45 -21.04 -33.05
C VAL A 73 -20.45 -21.66 -34.02
N ALA A 74 -20.09 -21.72 -35.30
CA ALA A 74 -20.90 -22.32 -36.36
C ALA A 74 -21.08 -23.84 -36.19
#